data_AF-A0A7V9HXI7-F1
#
_entry.id   AF-A0A7V9HXI7-F1
#
_cell.length_a   1.000
_cell.length_b   1.000
_cell.length_c   1.000
_cell.angle_alpha   90.00
_cell.angle_beta   90.00
_cell.angle_gamma   90.00
#
_symmetry.space_group_name_H-M   'P 1'
#
loop_
_entity.id
_entity.type
_entity.pdbx_description
1 polymer ?
#
loop_
_entity_poly.entity_id
_entity_poly.type
_entity_poly.pdbx_seq_one_letter_code
_entity_poly.pdbx_strand_id
1 'polypeptide(L)'
;MNCEKCQDLLSDFLDGALSTEDRRMLSAHLEECLSCVGAHDDLDSILSVCRDCRGEYDAPPNEKALWLRIRNIIESEQSASPAAGANSATGAQPLSWWARWVNRSWELSLPQLSAAVAAIVIAVSLGTAFSVGRMQNFSAPSVRSNELVSNSPKAGTPTVQLTVDDRVRHQQMEIDYWNKRIQQQMVSWSPQTRDSFKRNLTVIDQAVADSRNQLLVDPHDEVSEEMLNSALNEKMQLLREFSDL
;
A
#
# COMPACT_ATOMS: atom_id res chain seq x y z
N MET A 1 13.15 42.34 2.23
CA MET A 1 12.62 41.10 2.87
C MET A 1 13.66 40.60 3.87
N ASN A 2 13.28 39.87 4.92
CA ASN A 2 14.25 39.21 5.81
C ASN A 2 14.60 37.81 5.28
N CYS A 3 15.72 37.24 5.74
CA CYS A 3 16.20 35.95 5.26
C CYS A 3 15.24 34.79 5.59
N GLU A 4 14.59 34.83 6.76
CA GLU A 4 13.61 33.81 7.17
C GLU A 4 12.44 33.71 6.19
N LYS A 5 11.78 34.84 5.90
CA LYS A 5 10.69 34.87 4.91
C LYS A 5 11.17 34.54 3.50
N CYS A 6 12.41 34.87 3.16
CA CYS A 6 13.01 34.47 1.88
C CYS A 6 13.13 32.94 1.78
N GLN A 7 13.58 32.27 2.83
CA GLN A 7 13.74 30.81 2.84
C GLN A 7 12.39 30.10 2.80
N ASP A 8 11.38 30.60 3.52
CA ASP A 8 10.02 30.03 3.50
C ASP A 8 9.38 30.07 2.11
N LEU A 9 9.61 31.16 1.36
CA LEU A 9 9.03 31.36 0.03
C LEU A 9 9.85 30.72 -1.11
N LEU A 10 11.01 30.13 -0.79
CA LEU A 10 11.94 29.63 -1.81
C LEU A 10 11.41 28.40 -2.55
N SER A 11 10.71 27.49 -1.86
CA SER A 11 10.06 26.35 -2.51
C SER A 11 8.96 26.82 -3.46
N ASP A 12 8.05 27.68 -2.99
CA ASP A 12 6.96 28.23 -3.80
C ASP A 12 7.48 29.02 -5.02
N PHE A 13 8.67 29.64 -4.89
CA PHE A 13 9.35 30.32 -6.00
C PHE A 13 9.79 29.32 -7.07
N LEU A 14 10.46 28.24 -6.68
CA LEU A 14 10.94 27.20 -7.59
C LEU A 14 9.80 26.41 -8.24
N ASP A 15 8.70 26.21 -7.50
CA ASP A 15 7.47 25.57 -7.98
C ASP A 15 6.62 26.49 -8.87
N GLY A 16 6.97 27.79 -8.95
CA GLY A 16 6.26 28.78 -9.76
C GLY A 16 4.90 29.22 -9.19
N ALA A 17 4.62 28.88 -7.92
CA ALA A 17 3.35 29.13 -7.23
C ALA A 17 3.25 30.54 -6.59
N LEU A 18 4.36 31.28 -6.51
CA LEU A 18 4.37 32.63 -5.93
C LEU A 18 3.60 33.68 -6.75
N SER A 19 3.04 34.65 -6.02
CA SER A 19 2.48 35.88 -6.61
C SER A 19 3.57 36.71 -7.32
N THR A 20 3.17 37.55 -8.27
CA THR A 20 4.12 38.41 -9.02
C THR A 20 4.84 39.42 -8.12
N GLU A 21 4.21 39.82 -7.03
CA GLU A 21 4.79 40.78 -6.07
C GLU A 21 5.83 40.11 -5.18
N ASP A 22 5.49 38.95 -4.60
CA ASP A 22 6.42 38.18 -3.77
C ASP A 22 7.63 37.71 -4.58
N ARG A 23 7.41 37.34 -5.85
CA ARG A 23 8.49 36.98 -6.77
C ARG A 23 9.51 38.12 -6.94
N ARG A 24 9.05 39.36 -7.10
CA ARG A 24 9.95 40.53 -7.24
C ARG A 24 10.72 40.79 -5.95
N MET A 25 10.03 40.78 -4.81
CA MET A 25 10.66 41.00 -3.51
C MET A 25 11.70 39.93 -3.19
N LEU A 26 11.44 38.67 -3.56
CA LEU A 26 12.38 37.56 -3.40
C LEU A 26 13.58 37.71 -4.33
N SER A 27 13.36 37.98 -5.62
CA SER A 27 14.47 38.17 -6.57
C SER A 27 15.41 39.31 -6.15
N ALA A 28 14.87 40.43 -5.66
CA ALA A 28 15.68 41.53 -5.16
C ALA A 28 16.50 41.12 -3.92
N HIS A 29 15.93 40.30 -3.03
CA HIS A 29 16.67 39.80 -1.87
C HIS A 29 17.75 38.79 -2.24
N LEU A 30 17.51 37.93 -3.24
CA LEU A 30 18.52 37.01 -3.76
C LEU A 30 19.71 37.77 -4.36
N GLU A 31 19.50 38.89 -5.07
CA GLU A 31 20.62 39.70 -5.57
C GLU A 31 21.51 40.30 -4.45
N GLU A 32 20.95 40.53 -3.26
CA GLU A 32 21.64 41.18 -2.15
C GLU A 32 22.22 40.20 -1.11
N CYS A 33 21.71 38.96 -1.02
CA CYS A 33 22.01 38.04 0.06
C CYS A 33 22.62 36.71 -0.40
N LEU A 34 23.94 36.56 -0.24
CA LEU A 34 24.70 35.36 -0.62
C LEU A 34 24.21 34.07 0.02
N SER A 35 23.76 34.11 1.29
CA SER A 35 23.26 32.91 1.96
C SER A 35 21.96 32.39 1.36
N CYS A 36 21.08 33.30 0.92
CA CYS A 36 19.81 32.95 0.32
C CYS A 36 19.98 32.48 -1.13
N VAL A 37 20.96 33.04 -1.86
CA VAL A 37 21.38 32.52 -3.18
C VAL A 37 21.96 31.12 -3.06
N GLY A 38 22.81 30.86 -2.06
CA GLY A 38 23.33 29.51 -1.84
C GLY A 38 22.21 28.48 -1.62
N ALA A 39 21.22 28.81 -0.78
CA ALA A 39 20.06 27.94 -0.58
C ALA A 39 19.21 27.76 -1.84
N HIS A 40 19.07 28.80 -2.66
CA HIS A 40 18.39 28.73 -3.96
C HIS A 40 19.11 27.76 -4.90
N ASP A 41 20.43 27.92 -5.04
CA ASP A 41 21.24 27.12 -5.96
C ASP A 41 21.32 25.66 -5.52
N ASP A 42 21.39 25.40 -4.21
CA ASP A 42 21.33 24.05 -3.66
C ASP A 42 20.01 23.35 -4.05
N LEU A 43 18.87 24.03 -3.87
CA LEU A 43 17.56 23.47 -4.26
C LEU A 43 17.41 23.32 -5.78
N ASP A 44 17.88 24.29 -6.57
CA ASP A 44 17.85 24.22 -8.03
C ASP A 44 18.71 23.05 -8.55
N SER A 45 19.86 22.78 -7.90
CA SER A 45 20.71 21.63 -8.25
C SER A 45 19.98 20.28 -8.05
N ILE A 46 19.21 20.14 -6.96
CA ILE A 46 18.40 18.95 -6.69
C ILE A 46 17.31 18.81 -7.77
N LEU A 47 16.62 19.91 -8.08
CA LEU A 47 15.59 19.92 -9.12
C LEU A 47 16.16 19.59 -10.51
N SER A 48 17.38 20.04 -10.83
CA SER A 48 18.08 19.68 -12.07
C SER A 48 18.28 18.17 -12.16
N VAL A 49 18.81 17.53 -11.11
CA VAL A 49 19.00 16.07 -11.07
C VAL A 49 17.68 15.33 -11.22
N CYS A 50 16.63 15.77 -10.52
CA CYS A 50 15.30 15.17 -10.64
C CYS A 50 14.70 15.30 -12.05
N ARG A 51 14.99 16.41 -12.75
CA ARG A 51 14.55 16.62 -14.14
C ARG A 51 15.31 15.72 -15.10
N ASP A 52 16.62 15.54 -14.89
CA ASP A 52 17.47 14.70 -15.74
C ASP A 52 17.11 13.20 -15.60
N CYS A 53 16.78 12.75 -14.39
CA CYS A 53 16.33 11.38 -14.14
C CYS A 53 14.83 11.15 -14.40
N ARG A 54 14.10 12.16 -14.89
CA ARG A 54 12.66 12.04 -15.10
C ARG A 54 12.35 11.00 -16.19
N GLY A 55 11.54 10.01 -15.82
CA GLY A 55 11.11 8.95 -16.74
C GLY A 55 12.03 7.73 -16.73
N GLU A 56 13.14 7.81 -16.00
CA GLU A 56 14.02 6.67 -15.71
C GLU A 56 13.56 6.01 -14.41
N TYR A 57 12.30 5.55 -14.41
CA TYR A 57 11.70 4.82 -13.31
C TYR A 57 11.37 3.40 -13.79
N ASP A 58 11.67 2.41 -12.95
CA ASP A 58 11.15 1.07 -13.17
C ASP A 58 9.62 1.11 -13.09
N ALA A 59 8.95 0.55 -14.09
CA ALA A 59 7.50 0.50 -14.11
C ALA A 59 7.01 -0.32 -12.91
N PRO A 60 6.05 0.19 -12.11
CA PRO A 60 5.50 -0.58 -11.02
C PRO A 60 4.80 -1.84 -11.57
N PRO A 61 4.79 -2.95 -10.82
CA PRO A 61 4.05 -4.14 -11.19
C PRO A 61 2.58 -3.78 -11.47
N ASN A 62 2.07 -4.23 -12.62
CA ASN A 62 0.68 -4.01 -13.03
C ASN A 62 0.24 -2.52 -13.07
N GLU A 63 1.02 -1.70 -13.75
CA GLU A 63 0.75 -0.26 -13.97
C GLU A 63 -0.71 0.02 -14.41
N LYS A 64 -1.27 -0.83 -15.27
CA LYS A 64 -2.65 -0.69 -15.76
C LYS A 64 -3.70 -0.83 -14.66
N ALA A 65 -3.58 -1.84 -13.78
CA ALA A 65 -4.53 -2.01 -12.68
C ALA A 65 -4.39 -0.88 -11.66
N LEU A 66 -3.18 -0.42 -11.40
CA LEU A 66 -2.92 0.70 -10.51
C LEU A 66 -3.57 1.99 -11.04
N TRP A 67 -3.38 2.32 -12.32
CA TRP A 67 -4.03 3.49 -12.93
C TRP A 67 -5.56 3.39 -12.97
N LEU A 68 -6.12 2.19 -13.19
CA LEU A 68 -7.57 1.97 -13.09
C LEU A 68 -8.07 2.22 -11.68
N ARG A 69 -7.35 1.75 -10.65
CA ARG A 69 -7.70 2.00 -9.25
C ARG A 69 -7.64 3.48 -8.91
N ILE A 70 -6.55 4.17 -9.29
CA ILE A 70 -6.41 5.62 -9.08
C ILE A 70 -7.56 6.37 -9.75
N ARG A 71 -7.87 6.05 -11.01
CA ARG A 71 -8.99 6.66 -11.74
C ARG A 71 -10.31 6.47 -11.00
N ASN A 72 -10.62 5.25 -10.58
CA ASN A 72 -11.87 4.96 -9.89
C ASN A 72 -11.99 5.74 -8.57
N ILE A 73 -10.88 5.88 -7.82
CA ILE A 73 -10.87 6.67 -6.58
C ILE A 73 -11.16 8.15 -6.89
N ILE A 74 -10.45 8.75 -7.85
CA ILE A 74 -10.62 10.16 -8.24
C ILE A 74 -12.05 10.43 -8.73
N GLU A 75 -12.58 9.55 -9.58
CA GLU A 75 -13.96 9.65 -10.08
C GLU A 75 -14.99 9.52 -8.95
N SER A 76 -14.72 8.67 -7.95
CA SER A 76 -15.61 8.51 -6.80
C SER A 76 -15.60 9.74 -5.89
N GLU A 77 -14.46 10.40 -5.69
CA GLU A 77 -14.34 11.64 -4.91
C GLU A 77 -15.02 12.82 -5.61
N GLN A 78 -14.87 12.92 -6.93
CA GLN A 78 -15.55 13.95 -7.73
C GLN A 78 -17.07 13.73 -7.77
N SER A 79 -17.51 12.48 -7.87
CA SER A 79 -18.95 12.13 -7.87
C SER A 79 -19.59 12.28 -6.48
N ALA A 80 -18.82 12.12 -5.41
CA ALA A 80 -19.27 12.32 -4.03
C ALA A 80 -19.37 13.79 -3.62
N SER A 81 -18.90 14.72 -4.46
CA SER A 81 -19.03 16.17 -4.24
C SER A 81 -20.28 16.69 -4.97
N PRO A 82 -21.42 16.87 -4.29
CA PRO A 82 -22.54 17.56 -4.92
C PRO A 82 -22.15 19.03 -5.07
N ALA A 83 -22.48 19.61 -6.23
CA ALA A 83 -22.30 21.01 -6.54
C ALA A 83 -22.76 21.92 -5.37
N ALA A 84 -21.79 22.47 -4.63
CA ALA A 84 -22.01 23.54 -3.69
C ALA A 84 -21.05 24.67 -4.08
N GLY A 85 -21.58 25.58 -4.89
CA GLY A 85 -20.97 26.88 -5.09
C GLY A 85 -20.97 27.70 -3.80
N ALA A 86 -20.05 28.66 -3.77
CA ALA A 86 -20.02 29.85 -2.92
C ALA A 86 -19.83 29.64 -1.39
N ASN A 87 -18.58 29.66 -0.94
CA ASN A 87 -17.99 30.80 -0.20
C ASN A 87 -16.79 30.38 0.65
N SER A 88 -15.83 31.30 0.71
CA SER A 88 -14.52 31.20 1.33
C SER A 88 -14.51 31.01 2.85
N ALA A 89 -13.39 30.44 3.32
CA ALA A 89 -12.68 30.71 4.57
C ALA A 89 -13.45 30.53 5.89
N THR A 90 -13.07 29.53 6.69
CA THR A 90 -12.36 29.64 7.99
C THR A 90 -12.02 28.22 8.44
N GLY A 91 -10.81 28.02 8.99
CA GLY A 91 -10.28 26.70 9.32
C GLY A 91 -11.13 25.88 10.31
N ALA A 92 -11.30 24.60 9.99
CA ALA A 92 -11.54 23.51 10.94
C ALA A 92 -11.30 22.18 10.22
N GLN A 93 -10.39 21.37 10.77
CA GLN A 93 -10.05 20.01 10.35
C GLN A 93 -11.30 19.13 10.15
N PRO A 94 -11.47 18.39 9.03
CA PRO A 94 -12.53 17.40 8.92
C PRO A 94 -12.08 16.03 9.45
N LEU A 95 -11.79 15.94 10.75
CA LEU A 95 -11.81 14.66 11.47
C LEU A 95 -13.22 14.44 12.04
N SER A 96 -14.19 14.03 11.20
CA SER A 96 -15.55 13.83 11.71
C SER A 96 -16.42 12.81 10.96
N TRP A 97 -15.84 11.84 10.24
CA TRP A 97 -16.66 10.74 9.70
C TRP A 97 -17.01 9.72 10.78
N TRP A 98 -16.04 9.37 11.64
CA TRP A 98 -16.26 8.52 12.83
C TRP A 98 -17.21 9.16 13.85
N ALA A 99 -17.14 10.48 14.03
CA ALA A 99 -18.03 11.21 14.94
C ALA A 99 -19.50 11.21 14.46
N ARG A 100 -19.74 11.13 13.13
CA ARG A 100 -21.11 11.02 12.56
C ARG A 100 -21.69 9.62 12.67
N TRP A 101 -20.87 8.57 12.75
CA TRP A 101 -21.35 7.19 12.91
C TRP A 101 -21.61 6.83 14.38
N VAL A 102 -20.78 7.34 15.30
CA VAL A 102 -20.92 7.06 16.74
C VAL A 102 -22.07 7.83 17.39
N ASN A 103 -22.45 9.01 16.87
CA ASN A 103 -23.50 9.83 17.48
C ASN A 103 -24.89 9.66 16.86
N ARG A 104 -25.09 8.64 16.02
CA ARG A 104 -26.41 8.26 15.53
C ARG A 104 -26.95 7.24 16.53
N SER A 105 -27.74 7.69 17.50
CA SER A 105 -28.36 6.84 18.51
C SER A 105 -29.21 5.75 17.83
N TRP A 106 -28.75 4.50 17.93
CA TRP A 106 -29.53 3.33 17.56
C TRP A 106 -30.57 3.09 18.66
N GLU A 107 -31.72 3.75 18.57
CA GLU A 107 -32.91 3.28 19.28
C GLU A 107 -33.45 2.04 18.56
N LEU A 108 -32.77 0.91 18.76
CA LEU A 108 -33.31 -0.39 18.42
C LEU A 108 -34.36 -0.75 19.47
N SER A 109 -35.63 -0.58 19.12
CA SER A 109 -36.73 -1.03 19.97
C SER A 109 -36.66 -2.55 20.18
N LEU A 110 -36.93 -2.98 21.42
CA LEU A 110 -36.77 -4.35 21.93
C LEU A 110 -37.50 -5.50 21.18
N PRO A 111 -38.54 -5.32 20.33
CA PRO A 111 -39.11 -6.47 19.63
C PRO A 111 -38.33 -6.95 18.39
N GLN A 112 -37.30 -6.23 17.92
CA GLN A 112 -36.65 -6.55 16.62
C GLN A 112 -35.39 -7.44 16.70
N LEU A 113 -34.97 -7.86 17.90
CA LEU A 113 -33.80 -8.74 18.10
C LEU A 113 -34.09 -10.24 17.93
N SER A 114 -35.35 -10.68 17.97
CA SER A 114 -35.70 -12.12 17.89
C SER A 114 -35.73 -12.67 16.46
N ALA A 115 -36.01 -11.84 15.45
CA ALA A 115 -36.08 -12.26 14.06
C ALA A 115 -34.70 -12.44 13.39
N ALA A 116 -33.69 -11.69 13.85
CA ALA A 116 -32.34 -11.73 13.27
C ALA A 116 -31.59 -13.04 13.55
N VAL A 117 -31.84 -13.67 14.71
CA VAL A 117 -31.18 -14.94 15.08
C VAL A 117 -31.65 -16.10 14.19
N ALA A 118 -32.93 -16.12 13.80
CA ALA A 118 -33.47 -17.17 12.94
C ALA A 118 -32.91 -17.11 11.50
N ALA A 119 -32.68 -15.90 10.96
CA ALA A 119 -32.13 -15.73 9.61
C ALA A 119 -30.66 -16.18 9.50
N ILE A 120 -29.87 -15.96 10.56
CA ILE A 120 -28.44 -16.36 10.59
C ILE A 120 -28.31 -17.89 10.64
N VAL A 121 -29.17 -18.59 11.36
CA VAL A 121 -29.14 -20.08 11.45
C VAL A 121 -29.49 -20.74 10.11
N ILE A 122 -30.39 -20.14 9.31
CA ILE A 122 -30.76 -20.64 7.99
C ILE A 122 -29.64 -20.38 6.96
N ALA A 123 -28.97 -19.22 7.03
CA ALA A 123 -27.87 -18.90 6.12
C ALA A 123 -26.64 -19.82 6.32
N VAL A 124 -26.34 -20.19 7.57
CA VAL A 124 -25.20 -21.07 7.90
C VAL A 124 -25.46 -22.53 7.51
N SER A 125 -26.71 -22.98 7.51
CA SER A 125 -27.06 -24.36 7.13
C SER A 125 -27.17 -24.59 5.61
N LEU A 126 -27.41 -23.54 4.82
CA LEU A 126 -27.38 -23.61 3.34
C LEU A 126 -25.95 -23.57 2.76
N GLY A 127 -24.97 -23.03 3.50
CA GLY A 127 -23.57 -22.92 3.06
C GLY A 127 -22.81 -24.24 2.99
N THR A 128 -23.18 -25.26 3.78
CA THR A 128 -22.53 -26.58 3.80
C THR A 128 -23.05 -27.55 2.74
N ALA A 129 -24.22 -27.32 2.15
CA ALA A 129 -24.78 -28.19 1.11
C ALA A 129 -24.29 -27.84 -0.31
N PHE A 130 -23.89 -26.58 -0.56
CA PHE A 130 -23.48 -26.12 -1.90
C PHE A 130 -22.02 -26.41 -2.26
N SER A 131 -21.19 -26.81 -1.29
CA SER A 131 -19.76 -27.06 -1.46
C SER A 131 -19.42 -28.52 -1.85
N VAL A 132 -20.38 -29.44 -1.78
CA VAL A 132 -20.18 -30.86 -2.19
C VAL A 132 -20.65 -31.15 -3.62
N GLY A 133 -21.45 -30.25 -4.23
CA GLY A 133 -22.02 -30.46 -5.57
C GLY A 133 -21.17 -29.94 -6.76
N ARG A 134 -20.10 -29.19 -6.51
CA ARG A 134 -19.30 -28.53 -7.57
C ARG A 134 -17.94 -29.20 -7.83
N MET A 135 -17.81 -30.48 -7.45
CA MET A 135 -16.60 -31.28 -7.63
C MET A 135 -16.79 -32.45 -8.64
N GLN A 136 -17.76 -32.36 -9.56
CA GLN A 136 -18.03 -33.40 -10.57
C GLN A 136 -17.93 -32.94 -12.03
N ASN A 137 -17.48 -31.71 -12.30
CA ASN A 137 -17.39 -31.17 -13.68
C ASN A 137 -15.98 -30.71 -14.10
N PHE A 138 -14.92 -31.40 -13.65
CA PHE A 138 -13.63 -31.33 -14.32
C PHE A 138 -13.50 -32.52 -15.28
N SER A 139 -14.02 -32.33 -16.48
CA SER A 139 -13.73 -33.19 -17.62
C SER A 139 -12.26 -33.01 -18.02
N ALA A 140 -11.49 -34.10 -17.98
CA ALA A 140 -10.17 -34.18 -18.57
C ALA A 140 -10.23 -34.09 -20.10
N PRO A 141 -9.20 -33.54 -20.75
CA PRO A 141 -8.77 -34.10 -22.03
C PRO A 141 -7.26 -34.40 -22.07
N SER A 142 -7.01 -35.69 -22.30
CA SER A 142 -5.96 -36.31 -23.12
C SER A 142 -4.60 -35.63 -23.29
N VAL A 143 -3.60 -36.34 -22.74
CA VAL A 143 -2.20 -36.43 -23.16
C VAL A 143 -2.03 -36.43 -24.68
N ARG A 144 -1.15 -35.55 -25.19
CA ARG A 144 -0.30 -35.84 -26.35
C ARG A 144 1.11 -35.33 -26.08
N SER A 145 1.99 -36.27 -25.81
CA SER A 145 3.43 -36.16 -25.90
C SER A 145 3.84 -35.87 -27.35
N ASN A 146 4.70 -34.88 -27.56
CA ASN A 146 5.76 -35.02 -28.55
C ASN A 146 7.02 -34.29 -28.10
N GLU A 147 8.12 -35.02 -28.26
CA GLU A 147 9.47 -34.79 -27.78
C GLU A 147 10.30 -34.00 -28.81
N LEU A 148 11.47 -33.51 -28.36
CA LEU A 148 12.71 -33.16 -29.09
C LEU A 148 13.12 -31.68 -29.20
N VAL A 149 13.97 -31.29 -28.23
CA VAL A 149 15.35 -30.76 -28.38
C VAL A 149 15.63 -29.72 -29.48
N SER A 150 16.09 -28.53 -29.08
CA SER A 150 17.31 -27.91 -29.62
C SER A 150 17.78 -26.67 -28.86
N ASN A 151 19.04 -26.72 -28.42
CA ASN A 151 19.82 -25.65 -27.82
C ASN A 151 20.20 -24.57 -28.85
N SER A 152 20.23 -23.30 -28.43
CA SER A 152 21.40 -22.44 -28.66
C SER A 152 21.40 -21.16 -27.83
N PRO A 153 22.59 -20.65 -27.47
CA PRO A 153 22.78 -19.59 -26.50
C PRO A 153 22.75 -18.21 -27.17
N LYS A 154 22.27 -17.19 -26.46
CA LYS A 154 22.59 -15.80 -26.80
C LYS A 154 22.94 -15.03 -25.55
N ALA A 155 24.16 -14.52 -25.57
CA ALA A 155 24.78 -13.74 -24.52
C ALA A 155 23.93 -12.53 -24.13
N GLY A 156 23.54 -12.52 -22.86
CA GLY A 156 23.10 -11.36 -22.11
C GLY A 156 23.76 -11.47 -20.74
N THR A 157 24.30 -10.36 -20.29
CA THR A 157 24.91 -10.06 -18.98
C THR A 157 24.33 -10.93 -17.84
N PRO A 158 25.14 -11.47 -16.90
CA PRO A 158 24.62 -12.18 -15.74
C PRO A 158 24.02 -11.16 -14.78
N THR A 159 22.81 -10.70 -15.06
CA THR A 159 21.91 -10.27 -14.00
C THR A 159 21.70 -11.52 -13.18
N VAL A 160 22.26 -11.57 -11.98
CA VAL A 160 21.95 -12.62 -11.00
C VAL A 160 20.46 -12.45 -10.70
N GLN A 161 19.62 -13.12 -11.48
CA GLN A 161 18.23 -13.34 -11.13
C GLN A 161 18.30 -14.20 -9.87
N LEU A 162 18.26 -13.53 -8.71
CA LEU A 162 18.00 -14.20 -7.44
C LEU A 162 16.74 -15.02 -7.66
N THR A 163 16.87 -16.34 -7.53
CA THR A 163 15.73 -17.23 -7.66
C THR A 163 14.68 -16.81 -6.62
N VAL A 164 13.40 -17.08 -6.88
CA VAL A 164 12.31 -16.80 -5.92
C VAL A 164 12.66 -17.35 -4.54
N ASP A 165 13.28 -18.53 -4.50
CA ASP A 165 13.83 -19.16 -3.30
C ASP A 165 14.87 -18.31 -2.55
N ASP A 166 15.81 -17.66 -3.26
CA ASP A 166 16.84 -16.82 -2.63
C ASP A 166 16.24 -15.57 -1.99
N ARG A 167 15.27 -14.93 -2.67
CA ARG A 167 14.56 -13.75 -2.16
C ARG A 167 13.72 -14.09 -0.93
N VAL A 168 12.98 -15.20 -0.99
CA VAL A 168 12.15 -15.68 0.13
C VAL A 168 13.03 -16.04 1.32
N ARG A 169 14.20 -16.67 1.11
CA ARG A 169 15.15 -16.95 2.19
C ARG A 169 15.67 -15.67 2.85
N HIS A 170 16.00 -14.64 2.08
CA HIS A 170 16.45 -13.36 2.65
C HIS A 170 15.37 -12.72 3.52
N GLN A 171 14.14 -12.61 3.00
CA GLN A 171 13.01 -12.05 3.75
C GLN A 171 12.70 -12.84 5.03
N GLN A 172 12.85 -14.17 4.99
CA GLN A 172 12.60 -15.02 6.15
C GLN A 172 13.60 -14.75 7.29
N MET A 173 14.88 -14.52 6.99
CA MET A 173 15.88 -14.18 8.01
C MET A 173 15.57 -12.85 8.71
N GLU A 174 15.11 -11.84 7.97
CA GLU A 174 14.69 -10.57 8.56
C GLU A 174 13.44 -10.72 9.43
N ILE A 175 12.44 -11.47 8.96
CA ILE A 175 11.23 -11.78 9.72
C ILE A 175 11.59 -12.46 11.06
N ASP A 176 12.52 -13.41 11.04
CA ASP A 176 12.95 -14.11 12.25
C ASP A 176 13.68 -13.18 13.23
N TYR A 177 14.48 -12.23 12.72
CA TYR A 177 15.12 -11.21 13.53
C TYR A 177 14.08 -10.33 14.25
N TRP A 178 13.10 -9.78 13.51
CA TRP A 178 12.08 -8.92 14.08
C TRP A 178 11.15 -9.65 15.04
N ASN A 179 10.80 -10.90 14.75
CA ASN A 179 10.02 -11.75 15.65
C ASN A 179 10.68 -11.90 17.02
N LYS A 180 12.00 -12.12 17.07
CA LYS A 180 12.73 -12.22 18.34
C LYS A 180 12.66 -10.92 19.14
N ARG A 181 12.81 -9.77 18.49
CA ARG A 181 12.71 -8.45 19.14
C ARG A 181 11.30 -8.23 19.70
N ILE A 182 10.27 -8.49 18.90
CA ILE A 182 8.87 -8.36 19.34
C ILE A 182 8.59 -9.26 20.53
N GLN A 183 9.08 -10.50 20.57
CA GLN A 183 8.84 -11.38 21.72
C GLN A 183 9.39 -10.81 23.04
N GLN A 184 10.51 -10.08 22.99
CA GLN A 184 11.06 -9.41 24.18
C GLN A 184 10.17 -8.23 24.60
N GLN A 185 9.65 -7.49 23.63
CA GLN A 185 8.83 -6.30 23.83
C GLN A 185 7.38 -6.61 24.21
N MET A 186 6.85 -7.75 23.77
CA MET A 186 5.49 -8.19 24.10
C MET A 186 5.22 -8.20 25.61
N VAL A 187 6.25 -8.38 26.44
CA VAL A 187 6.13 -8.33 27.91
C VAL A 187 5.61 -6.97 28.40
N SER A 188 5.99 -5.86 27.78
CA SER A 188 5.54 -4.51 28.16
C SER A 188 4.16 -4.15 27.60
N TRP A 189 3.67 -4.86 26.58
CA TRP A 189 2.40 -4.52 25.92
C TRP A 189 1.16 -4.85 26.75
N SER A 190 0.09 -4.07 26.54
CA SER A 190 -1.24 -4.38 27.06
C SER A 190 -1.80 -5.70 26.44
N PRO A 191 -2.69 -6.42 27.14
CA PRO A 191 -3.36 -7.61 26.59
C PRO A 191 -4.05 -7.32 25.25
N GLN A 192 -4.70 -6.17 25.12
CA GLN A 192 -5.43 -5.76 23.92
C GLN A 192 -4.48 -5.57 22.72
N THR A 193 -3.30 -4.97 22.94
CA THR A 193 -2.27 -4.80 21.89
C THR A 193 -1.74 -6.15 21.43
N ARG A 194 -1.46 -7.07 22.36
CA ARG A 194 -1.01 -8.43 22.04
C ARG A 194 -2.05 -9.20 21.23
N ASP A 195 -3.33 -9.08 21.57
CA ASP A 195 -4.41 -9.77 20.87
C ASP A 195 -4.67 -9.18 19.48
N SER A 196 -4.52 -7.86 19.32
CA SER A 196 -4.57 -7.21 18.00
C SER A 196 -3.44 -7.70 17.10
N PHE A 197 -2.20 -7.67 17.63
CA PHE A 197 -1.02 -8.15 16.92
C PHE A 197 -1.17 -9.63 16.50
N LYS A 198 -1.57 -10.51 17.41
CA LYS A 198 -1.74 -11.94 17.12
C LYS A 198 -2.77 -12.20 16.02
N ARG A 199 -3.91 -11.50 16.05
CA ARG A 199 -4.94 -11.66 15.02
C ARG A 199 -4.43 -11.23 13.65
N ASN A 200 -3.80 -10.06 13.57
CA ASN A 200 -3.23 -9.55 12.31
C ASN A 200 -2.13 -10.49 11.78
N LEU A 201 -1.23 -10.93 12.65
CA LEU A 201 -0.14 -11.83 12.27
C LEU A 201 -0.68 -13.17 11.76
N THR A 202 -1.74 -13.71 12.37
CA THR A 202 -2.35 -14.99 11.95
C THR A 202 -2.92 -14.92 10.53
N VAL A 203 -3.59 -13.81 10.18
CA VAL A 203 -4.14 -13.63 8.83
C VAL A 203 -3.03 -13.58 7.78
N ILE A 204 -1.95 -12.85 8.06
CA ILE A 204 -0.80 -12.74 7.16
C ILE A 204 -0.06 -14.08 7.05
N ASP A 205 0.13 -14.79 8.17
CA ASP A 205 0.78 -16.11 8.17
C ASP A 205 0.00 -17.14 7.36
N GLN A 206 -1.33 -17.08 7.40
CA GLN A 206 -2.19 -17.92 6.58
C GLN A 206 -2.02 -17.60 5.09
N ALA A 207 -2.00 -16.32 4.70
CA ALA A 207 -1.78 -15.93 3.30
C ALA A 207 -0.41 -16.39 2.77
N VAL A 208 0.64 -16.32 3.59
CA VAL A 208 1.98 -16.84 3.25
C VAL A 208 1.93 -18.36 3.05
N ALA A 209 1.26 -19.09 3.94
CA ALA A 209 1.15 -20.55 3.85
C ALA A 209 0.37 -20.99 2.61
N ASP A 210 -0.77 -20.35 2.33
CA ASP A 210 -1.62 -20.65 1.17
C ASP A 210 -0.86 -20.41 -0.14
N SER A 211 -0.17 -19.27 -0.26
CA SER A 211 0.61 -18.94 -1.46
C SER A 211 1.77 -19.91 -1.68
N ARG A 212 2.47 -20.32 -0.61
CA ARG A 212 3.53 -21.34 -0.69
C ARG A 212 2.98 -22.70 -1.12
N ASN A 213 1.85 -23.12 -0.58
CA ASN A 213 1.23 -24.39 -0.95
C ASN A 213 0.83 -24.41 -2.42
N GLN A 214 0.34 -23.29 -2.95
CA GLN A 214 0.00 -23.16 -4.36
C GLN A 214 1.25 -23.25 -5.26
N LEU A 215 2.36 -22.64 -4.86
CA LEU A 215 3.65 -22.74 -5.57
C LEU A 215 4.28 -24.14 -5.53
N LEU A 216 3.94 -24.97 -4.54
CA LEU A 216 4.35 -26.39 -4.55
C LEU A 216 3.61 -27.19 -5.63
N VAL A 217 2.39 -26.78 -5.98
CA VAL A 217 1.58 -27.43 -7.02
C VAL A 217 1.96 -26.91 -8.40
N ASP A 218 2.11 -25.60 -8.54
CA ASP A 218 2.58 -24.94 -9.76
C ASP A 218 3.71 -23.95 -9.44
N PRO A 219 4.98 -24.36 -9.62
CA PRO A 219 6.14 -23.52 -9.30
C PRO A 219 6.30 -22.26 -10.13
N HIS A 220 5.53 -22.10 -11.22
CA HIS A 220 5.60 -20.92 -12.10
C HIS A 220 4.30 -20.12 -12.09
N ASP A 221 3.45 -20.29 -11.05
CA ASP A 221 2.23 -19.49 -10.88
C ASP A 221 2.56 -18.07 -10.40
N GLU A 222 2.64 -17.14 -11.37
CA GLU A 222 2.94 -15.72 -11.15
C GLU A 222 2.04 -15.07 -10.09
N VAL A 223 0.77 -15.50 -9.98
CA VAL A 223 -0.17 -14.92 -9.02
C VAL A 223 0.22 -15.29 -7.59
N SER A 224 0.57 -16.56 -7.36
CA SER A 224 0.98 -17.05 -6.05
C SER A 224 2.34 -16.53 -5.63
N GLU A 225 3.25 -16.31 -6.59
CA GLU A 225 4.53 -15.63 -6.31
C GLU A 225 4.30 -14.20 -5.83
N GLU A 226 3.43 -13.43 -6.49
CA GLU A 226 3.12 -12.06 -6.10
C GLU A 226 2.38 -12.01 -4.75
N MET A 227 1.41 -12.89 -4.52
CA MET A 227 0.72 -12.99 -3.23
C MET A 227 1.69 -13.33 -2.09
N LEU A 228 2.63 -14.24 -2.33
CA LEU A 228 3.67 -14.57 -1.36
C LEU A 228 4.56 -13.36 -1.05
N ASN A 229 4.99 -12.63 -2.09
CA ASN A 229 5.80 -11.42 -1.92
C ASN A 229 5.07 -10.34 -1.11
N SER A 230 3.79 -10.08 -1.45
CA SER A 230 2.95 -9.09 -0.76
C SER A 230 2.76 -9.47 0.71
N ALA A 231 2.40 -10.73 0.99
CA ALA A 231 2.17 -11.19 2.36
C ALA A 231 3.44 -11.15 3.22
N LEU A 232 4.61 -11.47 2.65
CA LEU A 232 5.89 -11.35 3.35
C LEU A 232 6.26 -9.89 3.66
N ASN A 233 5.98 -8.96 2.74
CA ASN A 233 6.20 -7.54 2.95
C ASN A 233 5.27 -6.97 4.04
N GLU A 234 3.98 -7.31 4.00
CA GLU A 234 3.00 -6.93 5.03
C GLU A 234 3.41 -7.47 6.41
N LYS A 235 3.89 -8.72 6.47
CA LYS A 235 4.42 -9.31 7.71
C LYS A 235 5.57 -8.47 8.25
N MET A 236 6.52 -8.10 7.40
CA MET A 236 7.67 -7.29 7.81
C MET A 236 7.26 -5.90 8.30
N GLN A 237 6.31 -5.25 7.62
CA GLN A 237 5.80 -3.95 8.03
C GLN A 237 5.11 -4.02 9.40
N LEU A 238 4.23 -5.02 9.60
CA LEU A 238 3.57 -5.25 10.89
C LEU A 238 4.60 -5.48 12.00
N LEU A 239 5.64 -6.28 11.74
CA LEU A 239 6.68 -6.54 12.71
C LEU A 239 7.49 -5.28 13.06
N ARG A 240 7.77 -4.40 12.09
CA ARG A 240 8.47 -3.13 12.34
C ARG A 240 7.62 -2.18 13.17
N GLU A 241 6.38 -1.94 12.76
CA GLU A 241 5.45 -1.03 13.44
C GLU A 241 5.28 -1.38 14.91
N PHE A 242 5.10 -2.67 15.21
CA PHE A 242 4.93 -3.11 16.60
C PHE A 242 6.25 -3.14 17.38
N SER A 243 7.40 -3.30 16.72
CA SER A 243 8.71 -3.25 17.40
C SER A 243 9.08 -1.86 17.92
N ASP A 244 8.37 -0.81 17.53
CA ASP A 244 8.60 0.56 17.98
C ASP A 244 7.66 0.99 19.14
N LEU A 245 6.74 0.10 19.59
CA LEU A 245 5.74 0.35 20.65
C LEU A 245 6.18 -0.06 22.07
#